data_AF-A0A2T1HMS1-F1
#
_entry.id   AF-A0A2T1HMS1-F1
#
_cell.length_a   1.000
_cell.length_b   1.000
_cell.length_c   1.000
_cell.angle_alpha   90.00
_cell.angle_beta   90.00
_cell.angle_gamma   90.00
#
_symmetry.space_group_name_H-M   'P 1'
#
loop_
_entity.id
_entity.type
_entity.pdbx_description
1 polymer ?
#
loop_
_entity_poly.entity_id
_entity_poly.type
_entity_poly.pdbx_seq_one_letter_code
_entity_poly.pdbx_strand_id
1 'polypeptide(L)' 'MTPKPDDFRLERDGDAVIATFAPTGARYTAAGGQSAAQVEAPRDGRGDYVEDEVRAMAGKLIALAAQPTPSN' A
#
# COMPACT_ATOMS: atom_id res chain seq x y z
N MET A 1 -3.08 9.83 13.74
CA MET A 1 -4.18 9.68 12.76
C MET A 1 -4.12 8.27 12.18
N THR A 2 -5.26 7.59 12.08
CA THR A 2 -5.32 6.26 11.48
C THR A 2 -5.42 6.40 9.96
N PRO A 3 -4.54 5.75 9.17
CA PRO A 3 -4.68 5.74 7.72
C PRO A 3 -5.98 5.05 7.33
N LYS A 4 -6.74 5.58 6.37
CA LYS A 4 -7.95 4.92 5.85
C LYS A 4 -7.63 4.22 4.54
N PRO A 5 -8.31 3.10 4.22
CA PRO A 5 -8.09 2.41 2.96
C PRO A 5 -8.40 3.26 1.73
N ASP A 6 -9.32 4.24 1.84
CA ASP A 6 -9.69 5.17 0.76
C ASP A 6 -8.56 6.17 0.41
N ASP A 7 -7.63 6.40 1.35
CA ASP A 7 -6.45 7.25 1.12
C ASP A 7 -5.36 6.55 0.27
N PHE A 8 -5.53 5.25 -0.01
CA PHE A 8 -4.58 4.47 -0.79
C PHE A 8 -5.11 4.23 -2.20
N ARG A 9 -4.29 4.60 -3.18
CA ARG A 9 -4.52 4.24 -4.57
C ARG A 9 -3.74 2.96 -4.90
N LEU A 10 -4.45 1.93 -5.34
CA LEU A 10 -3.85 0.67 -5.77
C LEU A 10 -3.70 0.65 -7.29
N GLU A 11 -2.51 0.32 -7.76
CA GLU A 11 -2.15 0.19 -9.17
C GLU A 11 -1.52 -1.18 -9.36
N ARG A 12 -2.00 -1.98 -10.32
CA ARG A 12 -1.43 -3.31 -10.59
C ARG A 12 -0.52 -3.20 -11.83
N ASP A 13 0.75 -3.47 -11.64
CA ASP A 13 1.79 -3.46 -12.68
C ASP A 13 2.26 -4.90 -12.91
N GLY A 14 1.62 -5.58 -13.87
CA GLY A 14 1.88 -7.00 -14.14
C GLY A 14 1.54 -7.89 -12.92
N ASP A 15 2.57 -8.48 -12.32
CA ASP A 15 2.48 -9.31 -11.11
C ASP A 15 2.63 -8.50 -9.80
N ALA A 16 3.05 -7.24 -9.90
CA ALA A 16 3.20 -6.35 -8.76
C ALA A 16 1.93 -5.53 -8.50
N VAL A 17 1.63 -5.26 -7.24
CA VAL A 17 0.63 -4.28 -6.82
C VAL A 17 1.34 -3.16 -6.08
N ILE A 18 1.12 -1.94 -6.54
CA ILE A 18 1.64 -0.69 -5.99
C ILE A 18 0.51 0.01 -5.24
N ALA A 19 0.70 0.28 -3.94
CA ALA A 19 -0.14 1.14 -3.14
C ALA A 19 0.52 2.51 -2.97
N THR A 20 -0.13 3.55 -3.48
CA THR A 20 0.26 4.95 -3.28
C THR A 20 -0.62 5.58 -2.20
N PHE A 21 -0.03 5.99 -1.08
CA PHE A 21 -0.71 6.72 -0.03
C PHE A 21 -0.80 8.21 -0.42
N ALA A 22 -1.98 8.65 -0.84
CA ALA A 22 -2.21 10.00 -1.35
C ALA A 22 -1.84 11.13 -0.36
N PRO A 23 -2.06 10.99 0.98
CA PRO A 23 -1.77 12.06 1.94
C PRO A 23 -0.29 12.42 2.07
N THR A 24 0.63 11.47 1.95
CA THR A 24 2.09 11.72 2.09
C THR A 24 2.87 11.48 0.80
N GLY A 25 2.24 10.89 -0.21
CA GLY A 25 2.87 10.43 -1.45
C GLY A 25 3.71 9.16 -1.29
N ALA A 26 3.68 8.49 -0.14
CA ALA A 26 4.44 7.25 0.06
C ALA A 26 3.94 6.15 -0.88
N ARG A 27 4.89 5.38 -1.46
CA ARG A 27 4.56 4.25 -2.33
C ARG A 27 5.10 2.95 -1.77
N TYR A 28 4.27 1.93 -1.81
CA TYR A 28 4.57 0.57 -1.39
C TYR A 28 4.27 -0.36 -2.56
N THR A 29 5.07 -1.40 -2.75
CA THR A 29 4.85 -2.41 -3.79
C THR A 29 5.02 -3.79 -3.21
N ALA A 30 4.23 -4.76 -3.68
CA ALA A 30 4.48 -6.16 -3.43
C ALA A 30 4.21 -6.98 -4.70
N ALA A 31 5.04 -8.00 -4.94
CA ALA A 31 4.92 -8.93 -6.06
C ALA A 31 4.90 -10.36 -5.54
N GLY A 32 4.30 -11.30 -6.29
CA GLY A 32 4.38 -12.73 -6.02
C GLY A 32 3.94 -13.18 -4.63
N GLY A 33 3.00 -12.48 -3.99
CA GLY A 33 2.55 -12.79 -2.62
C GLY A 33 3.56 -12.46 -1.52
N GLN A 34 4.60 -11.68 -1.83
CA GLN A 34 5.59 -11.22 -0.85
C GLN A 34 5.05 -10.02 -0.02
N SER A 35 5.72 -9.72 1.09
CA SER A 35 5.41 -8.56 1.92
C SER A 35 5.64 -7.24 1.16
N ALA A 36 4.78 -6.25 1.39
CA ALA A 36 4.92 -4.95 0.76
C ALA A 36 6.24 -4.26 1.15
N ALA A 37 7.05 -3.95 0.15
CA ALA A 37 8.27 -3.17 0.26
C ALA A 37 7.96 -1.70 -0.04
N GLN A 38 8.55 -0.79 0.73
CA GLN A 38 8.45 0.65 0.45
C GLN A 38 9.36 0.98 -0.73
N VAL A 39 8.77 1.54 -1.79
CA VAL A 39 9.49 1.96 -3.02
C VAL A 39 9.74 3.46 -3.02
N GLU A 40 8.84 4.24 -2.42
CA GLU A 40 8.99 5.69 -2.27
C GLU A 40 8.68 6.09 -0.84
N ALA A 41 9.63 6.79 -0.21
CA ALA A 41 9.45 7.36 1.12
C ALA A 41 8.40 8.49 1.09
N PRO A 42 7.63 8.69 2.18
CA PRO A 42 6.74 9.84 2.31
C PRO A 42 7.52 11.13 2.09
N ARG A 43 7.02 12.01 1.21
CA ARG A 43 7.66 13.31 0.92
C ARG A 43 7.48 14.29 2.07
N ASP A 44 6.33 14.18 2.73
CA ASP A 44 6.01 14.92 3.93
C ASP A 44 6.00 13.96 5.12
N GLY A 45 7.09 13.96 5.90
CA GLY A 45 7.13 13.32 7.24
C GLY A 45 6.25 14.04 8.27
N ARG A 46 5.35 14.94 7.84
CA ARG A 46 4.39 15.70 8.66
C ARG A 46 3.03 15.05 8.78
N GLY A 47 2.89 13.79 8.40
CA GLY A 47 1.70 13.05 8.76
C GLY A 47 1.75 12.70 10.23
N ASP A 48 0.75 13.04 11.02
CA ASP A 48 0.40 12.36 12.28
C ASP A 48 0.12 10.84 12.09
N TYR A 49 0.54 10.26 10.98
CA TYR A 49 0.38 8.88 10.58
C TYR A 49 1.65 8.12 10.93
N VAL A 50 1.49 7.02 11.67
CA VAL A 50 2.59 6.13 12.02
C VAL A 50 3.00 5.36 10.77
N GLU A 51 4.24 5.48 10.30
CA GLU A 51 4.73 4.78 9.11
C GLU A 51 4.50 3.27 9.17
N ASP A 52 4.61 2.68 10.36
CA ASP A 52 4.33 1.26 10.59
C ASP A 52 2.87 0.90 10.28
N GLU A 53 1.91 1.73 10.71
CA GLU A 53 0.48 1.54 10.41
C GLU A 53 0.17 1.74 8.92
N VAL A 54 0.77 2.76 8.30
CA VAL A 54 0.62 3.03 6.85
C VAL A 54 1.16 1.85 6.04
N ARG A 55 2.34 1.33 6.41
CA ARG A 55 2.95 0.16 5.77
C ARG A 55 2.11 -1.09 5.99
N ALA A 56 1.63 -1.33 7.20
CA ALA A 56 0.78 -2.48 7.51
C ALA A 56 -0.53 -2.44 6.72
N MET A 57 -1.15 -1.26 6.60
CA MET A 57 -2.38 -1.09 5.82
C MET A 57 -2.12 -1.23 4.31
N ALA A 58 -1.08 -0.60 3.78
CA ALA A 58 -0.67 -0.75 2.39
C ALA A 58 -0.43 -2.23 2.05
N GLY A 59 0.27 -2.96 2.91
CA GLY A 59 0.50 -4.39 2.75
C GLY A 59 -0.78 -5.23 2.73
N LYS A 60 -1.75 -4.93 3.60
CA LYS A 60 -3.07 -5.61 3.60
C LYS A 60 -3.85 -5.32 2.32
N LEU A 61 -3.85 -4.07 1.86
CA LEU A 61 -4.54 -3.66 0.63
C LEU A 61 -3.90 -4.29 -0.61
N ILE A 62 -2.57 -4.30 -0.67
CA ILE A 62 -1.82 -4.99 -1.71
C ILE A 62 -2.13 -6.48 -1.70
N ALA A 63 -2.09 -7.14 -0.53
CA ALA A 63 -2.42 -8.56 -0.42
C ALA A 63 -3.87 -8.85 -0.81
N LEU A 64 -4.82 -7.98 -0.47
CA LEU A 64 -6.21 -8.11 -0.88
C LEU A 64 -6.38 -7.96 -2.40
N ALA A 65 -5.66 -7.00 -3.00
CA ALA A 65 -5.68 -6.77 -4.43
C ALA A 65 -4.87 -7.80 -5.21
N ALA A 66 -3.84 -8.41 -4.63
CA ALA A 66 -3.03 -9.46 -5.25
C ALA A 66 -3.70 -10.83 -5.17
N GLN A 67 -4.62 -11.04 -4.21
CA GLN A 67 -5.42 -12.25 -4.17
C GLN A 67 -6.24 -12.35 -5.47
N PRO A 68 -6.09 -13.44 -6.24
CA PRO A 68 -7.06 -13.74 -7.27
C PRO A 68 -8.39 -13.92 -6.54
N THR A 69 -9.39 -13.09 -6.84
CA THR A 69 -10.75 -13.31 -6.36
C THR A 69 -11.07 -14.79 -6.53
N PRO A 70 -11.41 -15.53 -5.46
CA PRO A 70 -11.79 -16.92 -5.63
C PRO A 70 -13.01 -16.91 -6.54
N SER A 71 -12.83 -17.39 -7.76
CA SER A 71 -13.91 -17.63 -8.70
C SER A 71 -14.84 -18.63 -8.02
N ASN A 72 -16.01 -18.14 -7.57
CA ASN A 72 -17.09 -18.99 -7.11
C ASN A 72 -17.78 -19.67 -8.30
#